data_AF-A0A386AXH2-F1
#
_entry.id   AF-A0A386AXH2-F1
#
_cell.length_a   1.000
_cell.length_b   1.000
_cell.length_c   1.000
_cell.angle_alpha   90.00
_cell.angle_beta   90.00
_cell.angle_gamma   90.00
#
_symmetry.space_group_name_H-M   'P 1'
#
loop_
_entity.id
_entity.type
_entity.pdbx_description
1 polymer ?
#
loop_
_entity_poly.entity_id
_entity_poly.type
_entity_poly.pdbx_seq_one_letter_code
_entity_poly.pdbx_strand_id
1 'polypeptide(L)' 'MYSIMEKKNLHHSFHGRKLRKRSFRKIWISRINAKVRQFGFNYNSFINKNKKINRKILAQLAIYDTD' A
#
# COMPACT_ATOMS: atom_id res chain seq x y z
N MET A 1 -19.64 -10.15 -31.08
CA MET A 1 -19.59 -9.04 -30.10
C MET A 1 -19.39 -9.53 -28.65
N TYR A 2 -20.23 -10.46 -28.17
CA TYR A 2 -20.14 -11.02 -26.81
C TYR A 2 -18.77 -11.62 -26.44
N SER A 3 -18.13 -12.39 -27.33
CA SER A 3 -16.81 -13.01 -27.08
C SER A 3 -15.67 -12.00 -26.86
N ILE A 4 -15.72 -10.84 -27.50
CA ILE A 4 -14.69 -9.78 -27.35
C ILE A 4 -14.86 -9.08 -25.99
N MET A 5 -16.10 -8.90 -25.54
CA MET A 5 -16.42 -8.28 -24.27
C MET A 5 -16.00 -9.15 -23.08
N GLU A 6 -16.19 -10.47 -23.20
CA GLU A 6 -15.79 -11.44 -22.18
C GLU A 6 -14.27 -11.52 -22.01
N LYS A 7 -13.52 -11.55 -23.13
CA LYS A 7 -12.04 -11.46 -23.09
C LYS A 7 -11.58 -10.15 -22.46
N LYS A 8 -12.16 -9.00 -22.84
CA LYS A 8 -11.83 -7.70 -22.22
C LYS A 8 -12.07 -7.71 -20.70
N ASN A 9 -13.20 -8.25 -20.24
CA ASN A 9 -13.52 -8.34 -18.82
C ASN A 9 -12.50 -9.19 -18.04
N LEU A 10 -12.06 -10.32 -18.59
CA LEU A 10 -11.02 -11.16 -18.01
C LEU A 10 -9.67 -10.42 -17.90
N HIS A 11 -9.30 -9.67 -18.94
CA HIS A 11 -8.09 -8.83 -18.95
C HIS A 11 -8.17 -7.72 -17.89
N HIS A 12 -9.29 -7.00 -17.79
CA HIS A 12 -9.49 -5.95 -16.77
C HIS A 12 -9.47 -6.52 -15.35
N SER A 13 -10.06 -7.69 -15.11
CA SER A 13 -10.02 -8.36 -13.81
C SER A 13 -8.59 -8.76 -13.41
N PHE A 14 -7.79 -9.29 -14.34
CA PHE A 14 -6.39 -9.62 -14.09
C PHE A 14 -5.54 -8.39 -13.75
N HIS A 15 -5.69 -7.30 -14.51
CA HIS A 15 -5.01 -6.03 -14.22
C HIS A 15 -5.49 -5.41 -12.92
N GLY A 16 -6.79 -5.44 -12.66
CA GLY A 16 -7.42 -4.93 -11.44
C GLY A 16 -6.84 -5.57 -10.18
N ARG A 17 -6.60 -6.89 -10.17
CA ARG A 17 -5.94 -7.58 -9.06
C ARG A 17 -4.53 -7.05 -8.76
N LYS A 18 -3.73 -6.77 -9.80
CA LYS A 18 -2.39 -6.17 -9.65
C LYS A 18 -2.47 -4.73 -9.15
N LEU A 19 -3.39 -3.94 -9.71
CA LEU A 19 -3.63 -2.55 -9.31
C LEU A 19 -4.07 -2.43 -7.85
N ARG A 20 -4.93 -3.34 -7.38
CA ARG A 20 -5.40 -3.35 -5.98
C ARG A 20 -4.23 -3.43 -4.99
N LYS A 21 -3.24 -4.28 -5.26
CA LYS A 21 -2.02 -4.39 -4.44
C LYS A 21 -1.23 -3.07 -4.40
N ARG A 22 -1.13 -2.37 -5.54
CA ARG A 22 -0.46 -1.06 -5.63
C ARG A 22 -1.22 0.02 -4.88
N SER A 23 -2.55 0.05 -4.99
CA SER A 23 -3.41 1.01 -4.29
C SER A 23 -3.32 0.84 -2.77
N PHE A 24 -3.38 -0.40 -2.25
CA PHE A 24 -3.18 -0.65 -0.82
C PHE A 24 -1.79 -0.22 -0.35
N ARG A 25 -0.76 -0.47 -1.15
CA ARG A 25 0.60 -0.02 -0.81
C ARG A 25 0.69 1.51 -0.71
N LYS A 26 0.00 2.27 -1.58
CA LYS A 26 -0.07 3.73 -1.46
C LYS A 26 -0.70 4.17 -0.13
N ILE A 27 -1.78 3.51 0.28
CA ILE A 27 -2.46 3.78 1.56
C ILE A 27 -1.51 3.52 2.74
N TRP A 28 -0.80 2.39 2.75
CA TRP A 28 0.15 2.07 3.81
C TRP A 28 1.31 3.06 3.90
N ILE A 29 1.85 3.49 2.75
CA ILE A 29 2.90 4.51 2.70
C ILE A 29 2.40 5.82 3.29
N SER A 30 1.20 6.27 2.91
CA SER A 30 0.61 7.50 3.41
C SER A 30 0.40 7.48 4.93
N ARG A 31 -0.13 6.37 5.47
CA ARG A 31 -0.30 6.17 6.92
C ARG A 31 1.01 6.21 7.69
N ILE A 32 2.02 5.46 7.22
CA ILE A 32 3.35 5.45 7.85
C ILE A 32 3.98 6.83 7.77
N ASN A 33 3.88 7.51 6.62
CA ASN A 33 4.46 8.85 6.45
C ASN A 33 3.82 9.88 7.39
N ALA A 34 2.51 9.80 7.64
CA ALA A 34 1.85 10.69 8.59
C ALA A 34 2.40 10.51 10.02
N LYS A 35 2.50 9.27 10.49
CA LYS A 35 3.02 8.97 11.85
C LYS A 35 4.51 9.27 11.98
N VAL A 36 5.33 8.86 11.01
CA VAL A 36 6.79 9.08 11.01
C VAL A 36 7.13 10.58 10.98
N ARG A 37 6.30 11.42 10.33
CA ARG A 37 6.44 12.88 10.35
C ARG A 37 6.17 13.49 11.72
N GLN A 38 5.25 12.94 12.52
CA GLN A 38 5.01 13.42 13.90
C GLN A 38 6.25 13.26 14.78
N PHE A 39 7.06 12.23 14.53
CA PHE A 39 8.33 11.99 15.22
C PHE A 39 9.53 12.70 14.58
N GLY A 40 9.33 13.60 13.61
CA GLY A 40 10.41 14.34 12.95
C GLY A 40 11.26 13.51 11.96
N PHE A 41 10.85 12.29 11.64
CA PHE A 41 11.56 11.44 10.69
C PHE A 41 10.93 11.51 9.28
N ASN A 42 11.70 11.08 8.28
CA ASN A 42 11.18 10.87 6.92
C ASN A 42 10.91 9.38 6.64
N TYR A 43 9.91 9.09 5.81
CA TYR A 43 9.52 7.72 5.46
C TYR A 43 10.69 6.89 4.91
N ASN A 44 11.54 7.49 4.08
CA ASN A 44 12.60 6.76 3.38
C ASN A 44 13.69 6.28 4.35
N SER A 45 14.10 7.13 5.29
CA SER A 45 15.03 6.79 6.38
C SER A 45 14.44 5.72 7.30
N PHE A 46 13.16 5.87 7.68
CA PHE A 46 12.46 4.90 8.52
C PHE A 46 12.37 3.51 7.87
N ILE A 47 11.99 3.43 6.58
CA ILE A 47 11.90 2.17 5.86
C ILE A 47 13.28 1.59 5.54
N ASN A 48 14.29 2.41 5.33
CA ASN A 48 15.65 1.93 5.11
C ASN A 48 16.18 1.18 6.34
N LYS A 49 15.85 1.65 7.56
CA LYS A 49 16.15 0.96 8.82
C LYS A 49 15.30 -0.31 8.99
N ASN A 50 14.04 -0.29 8.55
CA ASN A 50 13.07 -1.38 8.75
C ASN A 50 12.78 -2.23 7.49
N LYS A 51 13.79 -2.48 6.65
CA LYS A 51 13.64 -3.15 5.33
C LYS A 51 12.99 -4.55 5.39
N LYS A 52 13.16 -5.27 6.51
CA LYS A 52 12.66 -6.64 6.69
C LYS A 52 11.18 -6.69 7.12
N ILE A 53 10.59 -5.58 7.55
CA ILE A 53 9.24 -5.55 8.12
C ILE A 53 8.20 -5.30 7.03
N ASN A 54 7.06 -6.00 7.11
CA ASN A 54 5.95 -5.79 6.20
C ASN A 54 5.28 -4.43 6.44
N ARG A 55 5.15 -3.63 5.37
CA ARG A 55 4.50 -2.32 5.39
C ARG A 55 3.02 -2.37 5.78
N LYS A 56 2.34 -3.51 5.58
CA LYS A 56 0.97 -3.70 6.08
C LYS A 56 0.92 -3.60 7.61
N ILE A 57 1.83 -4.30 8.28
CA ILE A 57 1.90 -4.36 9.74
C ILE A 57 2.35 -3.01 10.28
N LEU A 58 3.37 -2.38 9.67
CA LEU A 58 3.81 -1.03 10.06
C LEU A 58 2.69 0.01 9.95
N ALA A 59 1.90 -0.02 8.87
CA ALA A 59 0.77 0.89 8.71
C ALA A 59 -0.36 0.62 9.70
N GLN A 60 -0.51 -0.63 10.15
CA GLN A 60 -1.49 -1.01 11.15
C GLN A 60 -1.05 -0.54 12.55
N LEU A 61 0.22 -0.75 12.91
CA LEU A 61 0.81 -0.21 14.13
C LEU A 61 0.70 1.32 14.19
N ALA A 62 0.98 2.02 13.09
CA ALA A 62 0.85 3.47 13.01
C ALA A 62 -0.58 4.00 13.24
N ILE A 63 -1.61 3.15 13.09
CA ILE A 63 -3.00 3.50 13.38
C ILE A 63 -3.33 3.23 14.86
N TYR A 64 -2.85 2.11 15.41
CA TYR A 64 -3.15 1.71 16.79
C TYR A 64 -2.35 2.49 17.83
N ASP A 65 -1.13 2.91 17.48
CA ASP A 65 -0.21 3.60 18.38
C ASP A 65 -0.47 5.12 18.28
N THR A 66 -1.62 5.57 18.79
CA THR A 66 -2.07 6.98 18.77
C THR A 66 -1.82 7.73 20.07
N ASP A 67 -1.15 7.11 21.04
CA ASP A 67 -0.69 7.76 22.27
C ASP A 67 0.61 8.57 22.07
#